data_AF-A0A954NTU2-F1
#
_entry.id   AF-A0A954NTU2-F1
#
_cell.length_a   1.000
_cell.length_b   1.000
_cell.length_c   1.000
_cell.angle_alpha   90.00
_cell.angle_beta   90.00
_cell.angle_gamma   90.00
#
_symmetry.space_group_name_H-M   'P 1'
#
loop_
_entity.id
_entity.type
_entity.pdbx_description
1 polymer ?
#
loop_
_entity_poly.entity_id
_entity_poly.type
_entity_poly.pdbx_seq_one_letter_code
_entity_poly.pdbx_strand_id
1 'polypeptide(L)'
;MATTAHVHEQEVKDLVEDVFGLQCDVALGQPHRHEFDKNAGDPRGEIEIDFLVPFRNVCVVGEHTDAKSRKNVKQHLARFAEKIAFLQSLSEESRFAPFHLPSKKRKAYKSINQITGCLIYSNDSVGKPIKSTFPHIVALSQQEWELVQHYGECLGADGKYHFLDAIGIAIDEIAGHSSSGKSEARIIPQSEYLHLEKR
;
A
#
# COMPACT_ATOMS: atom_id res chain seq x y z
N MET A 1 -2.99 24.62 10.67
CA MET A 1 -3.84 23.44 10.89
C MET A 1 -3.59 22.50 9.72
N ALA A 2 -2.92 21.38 9.94
CA ALA A 2 -2.82 20.35 8.91
C ALA A 2 -4.19 19.68 8.74
N THR A 3 -4.58 19.36 7.51
CA THR A 3 -5.79 18.58 7.23
C THR A 3 -5.57 17.14 7.67
N THR A 4 -6.63 16.42 8.07
CA THR A 4 -6.56 15.00 8.50
C THR A 4 -5.84 14.12 7.48
N ALA A 5 -6.04 14.36 6.18
CA ALA A 5 -5.33 13.66 5.11
C ALA A 5 -3.79 13.83 5.18
N HIS A 6 -3.32 15.03 5.51
CA HIS A 6 -1.88 15.31 5.58
C HIS A 6 -1.22 14.66 6.82
N VAL A 7 -2.00 14.43 7.87
CA VAL A 7 -1.54 13.70 9.07
C VAL A 7 -1.31 12.23 8.72
N HIS A 8 -2.25 11.59 8.02
CA HIS A 8 -2.12 10.20 7.61
C HIS A 8 -0.97 9.96 6.62
N GLU A 9 -0.74 10.87 5.67
CA GLU A 9 0.40 10.77 4.74
C GLU A 9 1.75 10.73 5.48
N GLN A 10 1.93 11.62 6.46
CA GLN A 10 3.19 11.70 7.20
C GLN A 10 3.37 10.50 8.14
N GLU A 11 2.31 10.06 8.83
CA GLU A 11 2.33 8.86 9.68
C GLU A 11 2.75 7.60 8.90
N VAL A 12 2.22 7.45 7.68
CA VAL A 12 2.58 6.33 6.80
C VAL A 12 4.03 6.44 6.38
N LYS A 13 4.47 7.64 5.98
CA LYS A 13 5.83 7.85 5.55
C LYS A 13 6.84 7.55 6.66
N ASP A 14 6.61 8.04 7.87
CA ASP A 14 7.51 7.84 9.01
C ASP A 14 7.59 6.34 9.36
N LEU A 15 6.46 5.64 9.39
CA LEU A 15 6.46 4.19 9.61
C LEU A 15 7.25 3.44 8.52
N VAL A 16 6.97 3.74 7.25
CA VAL A 16 7.55 2.98 6.13
C VAL A 16 9.03 3.31 5.93
N GLU A 17 9.41 4.58 5.99
CA GLU A 17 10.80 5.01 5.77
C GLU A 17 11.66 4.80 7.01
N ASP A 18 11.24 5.26 8.20
CA ASP A 18 12.10 5.31 9.37
C ASP A 18 12.13 3.99 10.14
N VAL A 19 10.98 3.30 10.25
CA VAL A 19 10.90 2.04 11.00
C VAL A 19 11.28 0.85 10.13
N PHE A 20 10.69 0.75 8.93
CA PHE A 20 10.91 -0.41 8.06
C PHE A 20 12.05 -0.24 7.05
N GLY A 21 12.63 0.96 6.93
CA GLY A 21 13.72 1.24 6.00
C GLY A 21 13.32 0.97 4.55
N LEU A 22 12.11 1.36 4.16
CA LEU A 22 11.55 1.24 2.81
C LEU A 22 11.36 2.61 2.18
N GLN A 23 11.33 2.68 0.86
CA GLN A 23 10.99 3.93 0.19
C GLN A 23 9.48 4.16 0.28
N CYS A 24 9.05 5.35 0.72
CA CYS A 24 7.66 5.76 0.67
C CYS A 24 7.53 7.09 -0.09
N ASP A 25 6.64 7.12 -1.06
CA ASP A 25 6.33 8.33 -1.82
C ASP A 25 4.91 8.77 -1.52
N VAL A 26 4.79 9.98 -0.96
CA VAL A 26 3.54 10.67 -0.62
C VAL A 26 3.47 11.98 -1.40
N ALA A 27 2.33 12.68 -1.32
CA ALA A 27 2.10 13.94 -2.05
C ALA A 27 2.33 13.79 -3.57
N LEU A 28 1.77 12.73 -4.15
CA LEU A 28 2.06 12.23 -5.50
C LEU A 28 1.51 13.10 -6.64
N GLY A 29 0.70 14.12 -6.33
CA GLY A 29 -0.23 14.72 -7.27
C GLY A 29 -1.40 13.77 -7.57
N GLN A 30 -2.53 14.31 -8.00
CA GLN A 30 -3.73 13.54 -8.35
C GLN A 30 -3.99 13.65 -9.85
N PRO A 31 -3.20 12.93 -10.68
CA PRO A 31 -3.33 13.02 -12.13
C PRO A 31 -4.68 12.49 -12.59
N HIS A 32 -5.22 13.08 -13.63
CA HIS A 32 -6.38 12.58 -14.32
C HIS A 32 -6.03 11.42 -15.24
N ARG A 33 -6.97 10.50 -15.49
CA ARG A 33 -6.80 9.35 -16.39
C ARG A 33 -6.20 9.69 -17.76
N HIS A 34 -6.58 10.83 -18.35
CA HIS A 34 -6.09 11.26 -19.67
C HIS A 34 -4.59 11.64 -19.69
N GLU A 35 -4.00 11.91 -18.52
CA GLU A 35 -2.57 12.19 -18.39
C GLU A 35 -1.74 10.91 -18.47
N PHE A 36 -2.34 9.74 -18.19
CA PHE A 36 -1.72 8.43 -18.37
C PHE A 36 -1.88 7.91 -19.80
N ASP A 37 -3.07 8.09 -20.38
CA ASP A 37 -3.37 7.67 -21.74
C ASP A 37 -4.33 8.67 -22.40
N LYS A 38 -3.85 9.35 -23.44
CA LYS A 38 -4.62 10.31 -24.23
C LYS A 38 -5.83 9.67 -24.94
N ASN A 39 -5.83 8.35 -25.10
CA ASN A 39 -6.91 7.57 -25.70
C ASN A 39 -7.89 6.99 -24.67
N ALA A 40 -7.69 7.22 -23.37
CA ALA A 40 -8.52 6.64 -22.30
C ALA A 40 -10.01 7.06 -22.35
N GLY A 41 -10.39 8.01 -23.22
CA GLY A 41 -11.78 8.32 -23.59
C GLY A 41 -12.64 8.98 -22.51
N ASP A 42 -12.28 8.88 -21.23
CA ASP A 42 -13.02 9.40 -20.09
C ASP A 42 -12.21 10.47 -19.31
N PRO A 43 -12.58 11.76 -19.40
CA PRO A 43 -11.91 12.86 -18.72
C PRO A 43 -12.24 12.99 -17.22
N ARG A 44 -13.11 12.14 -16.64
CA ARG A 44 -13.68 12.38 -15.29
C ARG A 44 -13.04 11.60 -14.13
N GLY A 45 -11.98 10.84 -14.34
CA GLY A 45 -11.35 10.08 -13.26
C GLY A 45 -10.05 10.71 -12.78
N GLU A 46 -10.08 11.49 -11.70
CA GLU A 46 -8.85 11.72 -10.91
C GLU A 46 -8.40 10.39 -10.33
N ILE A 47 -7.11 10.09 -10.48
CA ILE A 47 -6.47 8.96 -9.83
C ILE A 47 -5.91 9.46 -8.50
N GLU A 48 -6.77 9.52 -7.49
CA GLU A 48 -6.38 9.84 -6.12
C GLU A 48 -5.64 8.63 -5.53
N ILE A 49 -4.38 8.81 -5.15
CA ILE A 49 -3.54 7.84 -4.43
C ILE A 49 -2.78 8.63 -3.38
N ASP A 50 -2.73 8.14 -2.15
CA ASP A 50 -2.08 8.83 -1.04
C ASP A 50 -0.60 8.49 -0.94
N PHE A 51 -0.27 7.21 -1.17
CA PHE A 51 1.11 6.74 -1.05
C PHE A 51 1.47 5.63 -2.04
N LEU A 52 2.76 5.56 -2.36
CA LEU A 52 3.37 4.48 -3.14
C LEU A 52 4.57 3.93 -2.36
N VAL A 53 4.66 2.60 -2.25
CA VAL A 53 5.81 1.90 -1.66
C VAL A 53 6.38 0.93 -2.69
N PRO A 54 7.43 1.32 -3.45
CA PRO A 54 8.09 0.40 -4.36
C PRO A 54 8.99 -0.56 -3.59
N PHE A 55 8.83 -1.87 -3.84
CA PHE A 55 9.66 -2.92 -3.29
C PHE A 55 9.95 -3.97 -4.37
N ARG A 56 11.21 -4.04 -4.81
CA ARG A 56 11.66 -4.92 -5.90
C ARG A 56 10.88 -4.67 -7.20
N ASN A 57 10.05 -5.63 -7.61
CA ASN A 57 9.19 -5.57 -8.80
C ASN A 57 7.70 -5.31 -8.46
N VAL A 58 7.38 -5.14 -7.18
CA VAL A 58 6.03 -4.88 -6.68
C VAL A 58 5.94 -3.44 -6.18
N CYS A 59 4.84 -2.76 -6.45
CA CYS A 59 4.52 -1.47 -5.83
C CYS A 59 3.23 -1.58 -5.06
N VAL A 60 3.26 -1.20 -3.79
CA VAL A 60 2.03 -1.00 -3.00
C VAL A 60 1.50 0.37 -3.34
N VAL A 61 0.26 0.41 -3.80
CA VAL A 61 -0.52 1.62 -4.03
C VAL A 61 -1.47 1.77 -2.84
N GLY A 62 -1.48 2.95 -2.22
CA GLY A 62 -2.19 3.19 -0.97
C GLY A 62 -3.26 4.27 -1.05
N GLU A 63 -4.41 4.03 -0.42
CA GLU A 63 -5.46 5.02 -0.20
C GLU A 63 -6.01 4.94 1.23
N HIS A 64 -6.36 6.09 1.80
CA HIS A 64 -7.05 6.24 3.07
C HIS A 64 -8.49 6.69 2.84
N THR A 65 -9.39 6.23 3.70
CA THR A 65 -10.78 6.70 3.66
C THR A 65 -11.39 6.83 5.05
N ASP A 66 -11.99 8.00 5.31
CA ASP A 66 -12.78 8.28 6.51
C ASP A 66 -14.24 7.80 6.38
N ALA A 67 -14.49 6.80 5.53
CA ALA A 67 -15.83 6.31 5.23
C ALA A 67 -16.55 5.82 6.50
N LYS A 68 -17.64 6.52 6.84
CA LYS A 68 -18.38 6.32 8.11
C LYS A 68 -19.27 5.07 8.17
N SER A 69 -19.31 4.24 7.13
CA SER A 69 -20.13 3.03 7.12
C SER A 69 -19.50 1.89 6.32
N ARG A 70 -19.83 0.65 6.68
CA ARG A 70 -19.40 -0.56 5.96
C ARG A 70 -19.77 -0.51 4.46
N LYS A 71 -20.94 0.04 4.13
CA LYS A 71 -21.40 0.22 2.75
C LYS A 71 -20.47 1.17 1.99
N ASN A 72 -20.11 2.30 2.60
CA ASN A 72 -19.25 3.30 1.98
C ASN A 72 -17.82 2.77 1.81
N VAL A 73 -17.27 2.06 2.80
CA VAL A 73 -15.95 1.42 2.66
C VAL A 73 -15.94 0.42 1.50
N LYS A 74 -17.00 -0.39 1.34
CA LYS A 74 -17.12 -1.29 0.18
C LYS A 74 -17.18 -0.55 -1.16
N GLN A 75 -17.84 0.61 -1.20
CA GLN A 75 -17.86 1.45 -2.40
C GLN A 75 -16.50 2.08 -2.69
N HIS A 76 -15.75 2.49 -1.66
CA HIS A 76 -14.35 2.91 -1.80
C HIS A 76 -13.47 1.77 -2.31
N LEU A 77 -13.58 0.55 -1.76
CA LEU A 77 -12.86 -0.63 -2.25
C LEU A 77 -13.12 -0.92 -3.72
N ALA A 78 -14.38 -0.85 -4.16
CA ALA A 78 -14.73 -1.07 -5.57
C ALA A 78 -14.09 -0.01 -6.49
N ARG A 79 -14.19 1.28 -6.13
CA ARG A 79 -13.54 2.37 -6.89
C ARG A 79 -12.03 2.24 -6.88
N PHE A 80 -11.45 1.86 -5.74
CA PHE A 80 -10.02 1.64 -5.63
C PHE A 80 -9.57 0.47 -6.52
N ALA A 81 -10.34 -0.61 -6.57
CA ALA A 81 -10.07 -1.72 -7.48
C ALA A 81 -10.09 -1.31 -8.95
N GLU A 82 -11.00 -0.42 -9.36
CA GLU A 82 -11.01 0.15 -10.71
C GLU A 82 -9.74 0.98 -10.99
N LYS A 83 -9.23 1.74 -10.01
CA LYS A 83 -7.96 2.48 -10.13
C LYS A 83 -6.77 1.53 -10.27
N ILE A 84 -6.69 0.49 -9.43
CA ILE A 84 -5.61 -0.51 -9.50
C ILE A 84 -5.63 -1.24 -10.85
N ALA A 85 -6.81 -1.69 -11.30
CA ALA A 85 -6.97 -2.35 -12.60
C ALA A 85 -6.56 -1.42 -13.76
N PHE A 86 -6.90 -0.13 -13.69
CA PHE A 86 -6.46 0.87 -14.66
C PHE A 86 -4.93 0.99 -14.68
N LEU A 87 -4.27 1.17 -13.53
CA LEU A 87 -2.81 1.27 -13.47
C LEU A 87 -2.10 0.00 -13.97
N GLN A 88 -2.66 -1.18 -13.67
CA GLN A 88 -2.16 -2.45 -14.17
C GLN A 88 -2.31 -2.58 -15.70
N SER A 89 -3.33 -1.98 -16.30
CA SER A 89 -3.54 -1.99 -17.76
C SER A 89 -2.54 -1.13 -18.54
N LEU A 90 -1.88 -0.17 -17.86
CA LEU A 90 -0.88 0.71 -18.45
C LEU A 90 0.47 -0.01 -18.61
N SER A 91 1.24 0.43 -19.61
CA SER A 91 2.64 0.02 -19.77
C SER A 91 3.48 0.44 -18.56
N GLU A 92 4.55 -0.31 -18.26
CA GLU A 92 5.45 -0.01 -17.14
C GLU A 92 6.02 1.40 -17.20
N GLU A 93 6.30 1.90 -18.42
CA GLU A 93 6.84 3.24 -18.65
C GLU A 93 5.84 4.36 -18.32
N SER A 94 4.56 4.15 -18.60
CA SER A 94 3.51 5.17 -18.44
C SER A 94 2.83 5.10 -17.08
N ARG A 95 2.80 3.93 -16.44
CA ARG A 95 2.02 3.63 -15.24
C ARG A 95 2.22 4.60 -14.09
N PHE A 96 3.45 5.05 -13.87
CA PHE A 96 3.77 5.99 -12.77
C PHE A 96 4.29 7.35 -13.24
N ALA A 97 4.36 7.57 -14.56
CA ALA A 97 4.97 8.78 -15.10
C ALA A 97 4.25 10.09 -14.71
N PRO A 98 2.89 10.12 -14.66
CA PRO A 98 2.12 11.32 -14.29
C PRO A 98 2.16 11.67 -12.81
N PHE A 99 2.52 10.72 -11.92
CA PHE A 99 2.76 11.07 -10.52
C PHE A 99 4.03 11.93 -10.45
N HIS A 100 4.00 12.99 -9.64
CA HIS A 100 5.07 13.97 -9.48
C HIS A 100 6.26 13.42 -8.67
N LEU A 101 6.75 12.23 -9.04
CA LEU A 101 7.84 11.53 -8.39
C LEU A 101 9.19 12.22 -8.68
N PRO A 102 10.02 12.45 -7.64
CA PRO A 102 11.38 12.97 -7.81
C PRO A 102 12.21 12.12 -8.77
N SER A 103 13.00 12.74 -9.63
CA SER A 103 13.81 12.05 -10.65
C SER A 103 14.69 10.93 -10.08
N LYS A 104 15.29 11.16 -8.91
CA LYS A 104 16.10 10.18 -8.17
C LYS A 104 15.33 8.91 -7.76
N LYS A 105 14.01 9.01 -7.55
CA LYS A 105 13.14 7.90 -7.12
C LYS A 105 12.50 7.16 -8.30
N ARG A 106 12.37 7.79 -9.48
CA ARG A 106 11.76 7.19 -10.69
C ARG A 106 12.42 5.88 -11.14
N LYS A 107 13.71 5.66 -10.82
CA LYS A 107 14.41 4.41 -11.18
C LYS A 107 13.75 3.18 -10.53
N ALA A 108 13.29 3.28 -9.28
CA ALA A 108 12.64 2.18 -8.57
C ALA A 108 11.32 1.75 -9.23
N TYR A 109 10.62 2.69 -9.87
CA TYR A 109 9.32 2.43 -10.51
C TYR A 109 9.43 1.77 -11.88
N LYS A 110 10.58 1.87 -12.55
CA LYS A 110 10.80 1.23 -13.86
C LYS A 110 10.89 -0.28 -13.82
N SER A 111 11.20 -0.88 -12.66
CA SER A 111 11.27 -2.33 -12.48
C SER A 111 9.96 -2.94 -11.99
N ILE A 112 8.91 -2.12 -11.80
CA ILE A 112 7.65 -2.56 -11.23
C ILE A 112 6.78 -3.19 -12.33
N ASN A 113 6.55 -4.49 -12.20
CA ASN A 113 5.63 -5.24 -13.07
C ASN A 113 4.35 -5.68 -12.34
N GLN A 114 4.31 -5.57 -11.01
CA GLN A 114 3.18 -5.95 -10.17
C GLN A 114 2.71 -4.78 -9.30
N ILE A 115 1.40 -4.65 -9.13
CA ILE A 115 0.78 -3.69 -8.23
C ILE A 115 -0.07 -4.45 -7.23
N THR A 116 0.08 -4.11 -5.95
CA THR A 116 -0.84 -4.49 -4.88
C THR A 116 -1.48 -3.22 -4.31
N GLY A 117 -2.76 -3.28 -3.95
CA GLY A 117 -3.50 -2.18 -3.36
C GLY A 117 -3.60 -2.32 -1.85
N CYS A 118 -3.46 -1.22 -1.12
CA CYS A 118 -3.70 -1.15 0.32
C CYS A 118 -4.72 -0.03 0.58
N LEU A 119 -5.92 -0.40 1.03
CA LEU A 119 -6.93 0.57 1.47
C LEU A 119 -6.98 0.60 2.99
N ILE A 120 -6.64 1.73 3.59
CA ILE A 120 -6.74 1.98 5.03
C ILE A 120 -8.05 2.72 5.31
N TYR A 121 -8.83 2.27 6.29
CA TYR A 121 -10.08 2.94 6.66
C TYR A 121 -10.19 3.23 8.16
N SER A 122 -10.48 4.49 8.48
CA SER A 122 -10.31 5.08 9.82
C SER A 122 -11.48 4.84 10.79
N ASN A 123 -12.36 3.86 10.54
CA ASN A 123 -13.64 3.77 11.25
C ASN A 123 -13.87 2.46 12.02
N ASP A 124 -13.82 2.57 13.34
CA ASP A 124 -14.06 1.48 14.31
C ASP A 124 -15.54 1.03 14.35
N SER A 125 -16.47 1.87 13.87
CA SER A 125 -17.91 1.59 13.85
C SER A 125 -18.31 0.51 12.83
N VAL A 126 -17.37 0.05 12.00
CA VAL A 126 -17.59 -1.01 11.00
C VAL A 126 -17.77 -2.39 11.68
N GLY A 127 -17.45 -2.49 12.98
CA GLY A 127 -17.66 -3.65 13.82
C GLY A 127 -16.66 -4.76 13.53
N LYS A 128 -16.84 -5.48 12.41
CA LYS A 128 -15.89 -6.51 11.95
C LYS A 128 -15.02 -5.97 10.82
N PRO A 129 -13.70 -6.24 10.82
CA PRO A 129 -12.82 -5.91 9.72
C PRO A 129 -13.42 -6.33 8.36
N ILE A 130 -13.31 -5.45 7.38
CA ILE A 130 -13.73 -5.73 6.01
C ILE A 130 -12.56 -6.41 5.31
N LYS A 131 -12.74 -7.67 4.96
CA LYS A 131 -11.85 -8.34 4.00
C LYS A 131 -12.20 -7.91 2.58
N SER A 132 -11.18 -7.57 1.81
CA SER A 132 -11.32 -7.33 0.37
C SER A 132 -11.76 -8.60 -0.34
N THR A 133 -12.64 -8.47 -1.32
CA THR A 133 -12.97 -9.55 -2.27
C THR A 133 -12.08 -9.51 -3.51
N PHE A 134 -11.21 -8.50 -3.63
CA PHE A 134 -10.26 -8.34 -4.73
C PHE A 134 -8.91 -8.92 -4.30
N PRO A 135 -8.36 -9.93 -5.03
CA PRO A 135 -7.20 -10.70 -4.58
C PRO A 135 -5.90 -9.87 -4.49
N HIS A 136 -5.83 -8.73 -5.17
CA HIS A 136 -4.66 -7.85 -5.20
C HIS A 136 -4.81 -6.63 -4.29
N ILE A 137 -5.83 -6.60 -3.43
CA ILE A 137 -6.10 -5.46 -2.55
C ILE A 137 -6.28 -5.96 -1.14
N VAL A 138 -5.47 -5.45 -0.22
CA VAL A 138 -5.69 -5.59 1.21
C VAL A 138 -6.48 -4.40 1.72
N ALA A 139 -7.35 -4.66 2.69
CA ALA A 139 -8.15 -3.63 3.34
C ALA A 139 -7.81 -3.70 4.83
N LEU A 140 -7.24 -2.62 5.37
CA LEU A 140 -6.80 -2.53 6.75
C LEU A 140 -7.69 -1.53 7.49
N SER A 141 -8.26 -1.97 8.60
CA SER A 141 -8.83 -1.04 9.58
C SER A 141 -7.73 -0.21 10.23
N GLN A 142 -8.10 0.93 10.81
CA GLN A 142 -7.21 1.73 11.65
C GLN A 142 -6.51 0.88 12.72
N GLN A 143 -7.26 0.00 13.39
CA GLN A 143 -6.72 -0.88 14.42
C GLN A 143 -5.65 -1.86 13.86
N GLU A 144 -5.88 -2.42 12.67
CA GLU A 144 -4.89 -3.29 12.01
C GLU A 144 -3.63 -2.50 11.63
N TRP A 145 -3.79 -1.25 11.19
CA TRP A 145 -2.68 -0.35 10.90
C TRP A 145 -1.87 0.03 12.14
N GLU A 146 -2.54 0.37 13.23
CA GLU A 146 -1.92 0.65 14.53
C GLU A 146 -1.16 -0.57 15.08
N LEU A 147 -1.69 -1.78 14.87
CA LEU A 147 -0.99 -3.00 15.24
C LEU A 147 0.29 -3.19 14.43
N VAL A 148 0.26 -2.87 13.14
CA VAL A 148 1.46 -2.89 12.28
C VAL A 148 2.49 -1.86 12.74
N GLN A 149 2.05 -0.66 13.14
CA GLN A 149 2.91 0.35 13.76
C GLN A 149 3.56 -0.17 15.04
N HIS A 150 2.77 -0.74 15.94
CA HIS A 150 3.25 -1.30 17.20
C HIS A 150 4.30 -2.42 16.98
N TYR A 151 4.07 -3.29 16.01
CA TYR A 151 5.07 -4.31 15.65
C TYR A 151 6.33 -3.71 15.04
N GLY A 152 6.21 -2.65 14.24
CA GLY A 152 7.36 -1.90 13.76
C GLY A 152 8.21 -1.34 14.91
N GLU A 153 7.58 -0.73 15.91
CA GLU A 153 8.27 -0.19 17.09
C GLU A 153 8.93 -1.29 17.94
N CYS A 154 8.25 -2.43 18.14
CA CYS A 154 8.77 -3.50 18.99
C CYS A 154 9.83 -4.37 18.32
N LEU A 155 9.69 -4.66 17.02
CA LEU A 155 10.52 -5.63 16.30
C LEU A 155 11.53 -4.94 15.36
N GLY A 156 11.36 -3.65 15.08
CA GLY A 156 12.20 -2.91 14.14
C GLY A 156 12.27 -3.60 12.78
N ALA A 157 13.49 -3.90 12.32
CA ALA A 157 13.74 -4.55 11.04
C ALA A 157 13.10 -5.94 10.91
N ASP A 158 12.92 -6.69 12.00
CA ASP A 158 12.24 -8.00 11.97
C ASP A 158 10.72 -7.85 11.75
N GLY A 159 10.16 -6.71 12.16
CA GLY A 159 8.77 -6.33 11.89
C GLY A 159 8.49 -6.02 10.42
N LYS A 160 9.54 -5.78 9.61
CA LYS A 160 9.41 -5.44 8.19
C LYS A 160 8.67 -6.49 7.39
N TYR A 161 8.92 -7.78 7.64
CA TYR A 161 8.27 -8.85 6.88
C TYR A 161 6.77 -8.94 7.21
N HIS A 162 6.39 -8.68 8.45
CA HIS A 162 4.99 -8.55 8.82
C HIS A 162 4.31 -7.38 8.17
N PHE A 163 4.99 -6.23 8.13
CA PHE A 163 4.49 -5.06 7.44
C PHE A 163 4.23 -5.38 5.96
N LEU A 164 5.22 -5.96 5.29
CA LEU A 164 5.12 -6.34 3.88
C LEU A 164 3.96 -7.32 3.63
N ASP A 165 3.82 -8.35 4.46
CA ASP A 165 2.72 -9.30 4.36
C ASP A 165 1.35 -8.62 4.58
N ALA A 166 1.24 -7.76 5.60
CA ALA A 166 0.02 -7.03 5.95
C ALA A 166 -0.44 -6.08 4.84
N ILE A 167 0.49 -5.47 4.10
CA ILE A 167 0.18 -4.57 2.98
C ILE A 167 0.05 -5.32 1.63
N GLY A 168 0.08 -6.65 1.64
CA GLY A 168 -0.17 -7.48 0.46
C GLY A 168 1.06 -7.77 -0.41
N ILE A 169 2.27 -7.73 0.15
CA ILE A 169 3.50 -8.28 -0.43
C ILE A 169 3.81 -9.58 0.32
N ALA A 170 3.41 -10.71 -0.26
CA ALA A 170 3.54 -12.00 0.41
C ALA A 170 5.01 -12.38 0.65
N ILE A 171 5.28 -13.03 1.80
CA ILE A 171 6.62 -13.51 2.18
C ILE A 171 7.26 -14.41 1.10
N ASP A 172 6.46 -15.17 0.36
CA ASP A 172 6.95 -16.03 -0.73
C ASP A 172 7.52 -15.23 -1.91
N GLU A 173 6.98 -14.03 -2.18
CA GLU A 173 7.54 -13.07 -3.16
C GLU A 173 8.85 -12.46 -2.65
N ILE A 174 9.06 -12.44 -1.33
CA ILE A 174 10.24 -11.89 -0.66
C ILE A 174 11.36 -12.95 -0.55
N ALA A 175 11.02 -14.22 -0.36
CA ALA A 175 11.97 -15.32 -0.15
C ALA A 175 12.65 -15.81 -1.46
N GLY A 176 12.09 -15.52 -2.63
CA GLY A 176 12.53 -16.16 -3.88
C GLY A 176 13.83 -15.64 -4.50
N HIS A 177 14.32 -14.44 -4.21
CA HIS A 177 15.41 -13.82 -4.99
C HIS A 177 16.38 -13.02 -4.09
N SER A 178 17.25 -13.71 -3.35
CA SER A 178 18.50 -13.09 -2.89
C SER A 178 19.59 -13.35 -3.91
N SER A 179 20.34 -12.31 -4.28
CA SER A 179 21.49 -12.40 -5.20
C SER A 179 22.66 -13.20 -4.62
N SER A 180 22.56 -13.65 -3.36
CA SER A 180 23.61 -14.33 -2.60
C SER A 180 23.34 -15.81 -2.34
N GLY A 181 22.19 -16.37 -2.78
CA GLY A 181 21.83 -17.77 -2.54
C GLY A 181 21.59 -18.12 -1.07
N LYS A 182 21.59 -17.12 -0.18
CA LYS A 182 21.19 -17.27 1.23
C LYS A 182 19.83 -16.62 1.42
N SER A 183 18.86 -17.39 1.92
CA SER A 183 17.57 -16.84 2.35
C SER A 183 17.84 -15.78 3.41
N GLU A 184 17.67 -14.51 3.07
CA GLU A 184 17.77 -13.40 4.05
C GLU A 184 16.58 -13.41 5.01
N ALA A 185 15.54 -14.20 4.74
CA ALA A 185 14.42 -14.41 5.64
C ALA A 185 14.57 -15.75 6.35
N ARG A 186 14.67 -15.71 7.69
CA ARG A 186 14.13 -16.80 8.50
C ARG A 186 12.63 -16.54 8.55
N ILE A 187 11.87 -17.29 7.75
CA ILE A 187 10.40 -17.27 7.82
C ILE A 187 10.05 -17.72 9.25
N ILE A 188 9.57 -16.80 10.08
CA ILE A 188 8.98 -17.13 11.37
C ILE A 188 7.52 -17.53 11.06
N PRO A 189 7.14 -18.80 11.27
CA PRO A 189 5.79 -19.28 11.01
C PRO A 189 4.75 -18.44 11.76
N GLN A 190 3.55 -18.28 11.18
CA GLN A 190 2.49 -17.50 11.80
C GLN A 190 2.14 -17.97 13.23
N SER A 191 2.33 -19.26 13.52
CA SER A 191 2.16 -19.89 14.83
C SER A 191 3.17 -19.46 15.89
N GLU A 192 4.30 -18.87 15.48
CA GLU A 192 5.34 -18.35 16.38
C GLU A 192 5.12 -16.87 16.73
N TYR A 193 4.21 -16.18 16.04
CA TYR A 193 3.76 -14.86 16.44
C TYR A 193 2.71 -14.99 17.54
N LEU A 194 3.07 -14.50 18.72
CA LEU A 194 2.26 -14.54 19.94
C LEU A 194 0.78 -14.20 19.68
N HIS A 195 -0.11 -15.11 20.07
CA HIS A 195 -1.55 -14.88 20.13
C HIS A 195 -1.87 -13.71 21.09
N LEU A 196 -2.07 -12.51 20.54
CA LEU A 196 -2.63 -11.36 21.26
C LEU A 196 -4.15 -11.24 21.11
N GLU A 197 -4.85 -12.34 20.80
CA GLU A 197 -6.31 -12.40 20.90
C GLU A 197 -6.70 -13.12 22.20
N LYS A 198 -6.62 -12.42 23.33
CA LYS A 198 -7.34 -12.65 24.61
C LYS A 198 -6.66 -11.88 25.75
N ARG A 199 -6.75 -10.55 25.75
CA ARG A 199 -6.75 -9.75 26.98
C ARG A 199 -7.71 -8.60 26.84
#